data_AF-A0AAW1P5G4-F1
#
_entry.id   AF-A0AAW1P5G4-F1
#
_cell.length_a   1.000
_cell.length_b   1.000
_cell.length_c   1.000
_cell.angle_alpha   90.00
_cell.angle_beta   90.00
_cell.angle_gamma   90.00
#
_symmetry.space_group_name_H-M   'P 1'
#
loop_
_entity.id
_entity.type
_entity.pdbx_description
1 polymer ?
#
loop_
_entity_poly.entity_id
_entity_poly.type
_entity_poly.pdbx_seq_one_letter_code
_entity_poly.pdbx_strand_id
1 'polypeptide(L)'
;MQTVPVAVKGYLEQKLSRKLVHMTAGPLFLLTWPLFSAEPYARYLATVVPGLNAIRLVLIGTGVVESEGTVKSVSREGDRAELLRGPLYYVLVLIGVTIFYWRASPVGLVALSLMCGGDGLADIVGRRLGKTKLPYNPSKTYAGSIAMFLGGLAMSMGLIALFCSLGYFRCSMGEVFPSVAAISLVATLIESLPINQSVDDNLSVPGSAALMGYLLLGAVAPAVL
;
A
#
# COMPACT_ATOMS: atom_id res chain seq x y z
N MET A 1 -35.60 3.01 -10.90
CA MET A 1 -34.33 2.26 -11.02
C MET A 1 -33.56 2.89 -12.18
N GLN A 2 -32.70 3.89 -11.92
CA GLN A 2 -31.96 4.58 -13.00
C GLN A 2 -30.86 3.65 -13.52
N THR A 3 -30.97 3.23 -14.77
CA THR A 3 -29.95 2.42 -15.45
C THR A 3 -28.71 3.29 -15.69
N VAL A 4 -27.66 3.05 -14.90
CA VAL A 4 -26.36 3.69 -15.08
C VAL A 4 -25.85 3.37 -16.50
N PRO A 5 -25.40 4.38 -17.29
CA PRO A 5 -24.92 4.17 -18.66
C PRO A 5 -23.76 3.17 -18.71
N VAL A 6 -23.66 2.39 -19.80
CA VAL A 6 -22.62 1.35 -19.99
C VAL A 6 -21.20 1.92 -19.86
N ALA A 7 -20.96 3.14 -20.38
CA ALA A 7 -19.68 3.84 -20.25
C ALA A 7 -19.32 4.16 -18.78
N VAL A 8 -20.30 4.52 -17.96
CA VAL A 8 -20.10 4.79 -16.53
C VAL A 8 -19.84 3.49 -15.77
N LYS A 9 -20.48 2.37 -16.15
CA LYS A 9 -20.17 1.04 -15.61
C LYS A 9 -18.72 0.63 -15.91
N GLY A 10 -18.26 0.77 -17.15
CA GLY A 10 -16.88 0.43 -17.52
C GLY A 10 -15.83 1.24 -16.75
N TYR A 11 -16.06 2.53 -16.55
CA TYR A 11 -15.16 3.40 -15.78
C TYR A 11 -15.12 3.05 -14.27
N LEU A 12 -16.27 2.69 -13.70
CA LEU A 12 -16.34 2.23 -12.30
C LEU A 12 -15.63 0.88 -12.11
N GLU A 13 -15.79 -0.05 -13.05
CA GLU A 13 -15.10 -1.34 -13.07
C GLU A 13 -13.58 -1.15 -13.19
N GLN A 14 -13.12 -0.26 -14.06
CA GLN A 14 -11.70 0.05 -14.23
C GLN A 14 -11.07 0.60 -12.94
N LYS A 15 -11.75 1.56 -12.31
CA LYS A 15 -11.31 2.13 -11.03
C LYS A 15 -11.30 1.10 -9.89
N LEU A 16 -12.28 0.21 -9.84
CA LEU A 16 -12.34 -0.87 -8.85
C LEU A 16 -11.23 -1.90 -9.11
N SER A 17 -11.01 -2.30 -10.36
CA SER A 17 -9.96 -3.22 -10.78
C SER A 17 -8.58 -2.71 -10.34
N ARG A 18 -8.25 -1.46 -10.64
CA ARG A 18 -6.98 -0.85 -10.20
C ARG A 18 -6.81 -0.92 -8.68
N LYS A 19 -7.84 -0.60 -7.91
CA LYS A 19 -7.77 -0.62 -6.44
C LYS A 19 -7.75 -2.04 -5.87
N LEU A 20 -8.37 -3.01 -6.52
CA LEU A 20 -8.20 -4.43 -6.19
C LEU A 20 -6.76 -4.89 -6.41
N VAL A 21 -6.15 -4.54 -7.55
CA VAL A 21 -4.73 -4.83 -7.81
C VAL A 21 -3.85 -4.17 -6.74
N HIS A 22 -4.11 -2.91 -6.41
CA HIS A 22 -3.40 -2.16 -5.35
C HIS A 22 -3.49 -2.84 -3.96
N MET A 23 -4.68 -3.32 -3.58
CA MET A 23 -4.89 -3.99 -2.30
C MET A 23 -4.32 -5.41 -2.24
N THR A 24 -4.15 -6.08 -3.38
CA THR A 24 -3.75 -7.50 -3.41
C THR A 24 -2.27 -7.69 -3.74
N ALA A 25 -1.70 -6.89 -4.66
CA ALA A 25 -0.34 -7.08 -5.14
C ALA A 25 0.70 -7.01 -4.01
N GLY A 26 0.65 -5.96 -3.18
CA GLY A 26 1.59 -5.76 -2.07
C GLY A 26 1.47 -6.83 -0.97
N PRO A 27 0.28 -7.11 -0.42
CA PRO A 27 0.13 -8.16 0.59
C PRO A 27 0.49 -9.54 0.08
N LEU A 28 0.11 -9.91 -1.15
CA LEU A 28 0.54 -11.18 -1.75
C LEU A 28 2.06 -11.23 -1.88
N PHE A 29 2.70 -10.14 -2.30
CA PHE A 29 4.15 -10.04 -2.34
C PHE A 29 4.80 -10.19 -0.95
N LEU A 30 4.25 -9.54 0.09
CA LEU A 30 4.70 -9.72 1.48
C LEU A 30 4.62 -11.19 1.91
N LEU A 31 3.54 -11.88 1.56
CA LEU A 31 3.36 -13.31 1.86
C LEU A 31 4.38 -14.21 1.14
N THR A 32 5.09 -13.71 0.11
CA THR A 32 6.20 -14.44 -0.50
C THR A 32 7.53 -14.27 0.25
N TRP A 33 7.68 -13.24 1.10
CA TRP A 33 8.96 -12.99 1.82
C TRP A 33 9.44 -14.18 2.65
N PRO A 34 8.56 -14.98 3.28
CA PRO A 34 8.99 -16.18 4.00
C PRO A 34 9.58 -17.29 3.11
N LEU A 35 9.27 -17.29 1.81
CA LEU A 35 9.75 -18.30 0.86
C LEU A 35 11.23 -18.13 0.49
N PHE A 36 11.82 -16.98 0.82
CA PHE A 36 13.22 -16.68 0.53
C PHE A 36 14.16 -17.26 1.59
N SER A 37 15.41 -17.55 1.20
CA SER A 37 16.45 -18.04 2.12
C SER A 37 16.79 -17.05 3.24
N ALA A 38 17.48 -17.52 4.28
CA ALA A 38 17.99 -16.67 5.39
C ALA A 38 19.13 -15.73 5.00
N GLU A 39 19.69 -15.92 3.81
CA GLU A 39 20.85 -15.20 3.33
C GLU A 39 20.63 -13.68 3.23
N PRO A 40 21.63 -12.83 3.57
CA PRO A 40 21.49 -11.38 3.54
C PRO A 40 21.12 -10.80 2.18
N TYR A 41 21.44 -11.51 1.09
CA TYR A 41 21.14 -11.09 -0.28
C TYR A 41 19.70 -11.44 -0.73
N ALA A 42 18.97 -12.23 0.05
CA ALA A 42 17.63 -12.68 -0.28
C ALA A 42 16.64 -11.52 -0.50
N ARG A 43 16.81 -10.41 0.24
CA ARG A 43 16.03 -9.17 0.04
C ARG A 43 16.20 -8.58 -1.35
N TYR A 44 17.42 -8.60 -1.91
CA TYR A 44 17.67 -8.07 -3.25
C TYR A 44 17.08 -9.00 -4.31
N LEU A 45 17.17 -10.32 -4.11
CA LEU A 45 16.53 -11.29 -4.98
C LEU A 45 14.99 -11.10 -4.99
N ALA A 46 14.39 -10.84 -3.82
CA ALA A 46 12.97 -10.55 -3.72
C ALA A 46 12.54 -9.28 -4.47
N THR A 47 13.43 -8.29 -4.62
CA THR A 47 13.14 -7.08 -5.42
C THR A 47 13.12 -7.33 -6.93
N VAL A 48 13.60 -8.47 -7.42
CA VAL A 48 13.64 -8.73 -8.87
C VAL A 48 12.24 -8.73 -9.48
N VAL A 49 11.26 -9.36 -8.81
CA VAL A 49 9.87 -9.39 -9.30
C VAL A 49 9.25 -7.99 -9.40
N PRO A 50 9.21 -7.16 -8.33
CA PRO A 50 8.72 -5.80 -8.46
C PRO A 50 9.62 -4.94 -9.36
N GLY A 51 10.93 -5.19 -9.43
CA GLY A 51 11.85 -4.50 -10.35
C GLY A 51 11.51 -4.73 -11.82
N LEU A 52 11.25 -5.99 -12.20
CA LEU A 52 10.76 -6.33 -13.55
C LEU A 52 9.41 -5.67 -13.83
N ASN A 53 8.52 -5.60 -12.82
CA ASN A 53 7.25 -4.90 -12.98
C ASN A 53 7.44 -3.37 -13.13
N ALA A 54 8.40 -2.76 -12.43
CA ALA A 54 8.73 -1.35 -12.61
C ALA A 54 9.22 -1.08 -14.04
N ILE A 55 10.14 -1.90 -14.56
CA ILE A 55 10.61 -1.82 -15.96
C ILE A 55 9.42 -1.95 -16.92
N ARG A 56 8.55 -2.94 -16.69
CA ARG A 56 7.34 -3.16 -17.49
C ARG A 56 6.43 -1.92 -17.51
N LEU A 57 6.18 -1.30 -16.35
CA LEU A 57 5.38 -0.08 -16.26
C LEU A 57 6.04 1.10 -17.00
N VAL A 58 7.37 1.23 -16.93
CA VAL A 58 8.12 2.27 -17.65
C VAL A 58 8.03 2.07 -19.16
N LEU A 59 8.24 0.85 -19.65
CA LEU A 59 8.18 0.53 -21.08
C LEU A 59 6.78 0.77 -21.66
N ILE A 60 5.73 0.41 -20.93
CA ILE A 60 4.35 0.64 -21.37
C ILE A 60 4.00 2.13 -21.27
N GLY A 61 4.35 2.78 -20.16
CA GLY A 61 4.01 4.17 -19.92
C GLY A 61 4.70 5.16 -20.87
N THR A 62 5.91 4.84 -21.32
CA THR A 62 6.65 5.60 -22.35
C THR A 62 6.23 5.25 -23.78
N GLY A 63 5.46 4.18 -23.96
CA GLY A 63 5.00 3.74 -25.27
C GLY A 63 5.99 2.88 -26.07
N VAL A 64 7.06 2.41 -25.44
CA VAL A 64 8.01 1.45 -26.04
C VAL A 64 7.35 0.09 -26.25
N VAL A 65 6.44 -0.31 -25.35
CA VAL A 65 5.67 -1.55 -25.44
C VAL A 65 4.18 -1.24 -25.38
N GLU A 66 3.41 -1.81 -26.31
CA GLU A 66 1.96 -1.66 -26.31
C GLU A 66 1.29 -2.76 -25.47
N SER A 67 0.43 -2.35 -24.54
CA SER A 67 -0.33 -3.30 -23.71
C SER A 67 -1.64 -2.67 -23.23
N GLU A 68 -2.69 -2.75 -24.04
CA GLU A 68 -4.00 -2.21 -23.68
C GLU A 68 -4.58 -2.83 -22.40
N GLY A 69 -4.39 -4.14 -22.20
CA GLY A 69 -4.90 -4.83 -21.01
C GLY A 69 -4.32 -4.25 -19.72
N THR A 70 -3.03 -3.96 -19.71
CA THR A 70 -2.34 -3.36 -18.56
C THR A 70 -2.76 -1.92 -18.34
N VAL A 71 -2.85 -1.14 -19.42
CA VAL A 71 -3.31 0.24 -19.34
C VAL A 71 -4.73 0.28 -18.78
N LYS A 72 -5.63 -0.59 -19.25
CA LYS A 72 -6.99 -0.71 -18.71
C LYS A 72 -6.98 -1.09 -17.22
N SER A 73 -6.24 -2.12 -16.79
CA SER A 73 -6.29 -2.56 -15.40
C SER A 73 -5.61 -1.63 -14.39
N VAL A 74 -4.65 -0.80 -14.83
CA VAL A 74 -3.76 -0.05 -13.92
C VAL A 74 -3.92 1.48 -13.99
N SER A 75 -4.45 2.05 -15.07
CA SER A 75 -4.67 3.51 -15.18
C SER A 75 -6.03 3.96 -14.63
N ARG A 76 -6.23 5.28 -14.44
CA ARG A 76 -7.53 5.89 -14.08
C ARG A 76 -8.38 6.19 -15.30
N GLU A 77 -7.78 6.70 -16.36
CA GLU A 77 -8.49 7.24 -17.52
C GLU A 77 -8.15 6.51 -18.82
N GLY A 78 -7.38 5.41 -18.74
CA GLY A 78 -6.91 4.70 -19.93
C GLY A 78 -5.67 5.33 -20.57
N ASP A 79 -5.06 6.33 -19.93
CA ASP A 79 -3.80 6.91 -20.40
C ASP A 79 -2.61 6.07 -19.91
N ARG A 80 -1.75 5.68 -20.85
CA ARG A 80 -0.51 4.95 -20.55
C ARG A 80 0.44 5.77 -19.68
N ALA A 81 0.47 7.09 -19.80
CA ALA A 81 1.39 7.93 -19.03
C ALA A 81 1.10 7.88 -17.52
N GLU A 82 -0.13 7.54 -17.12
CA GLU A 82 -0.48 7.36 -15.70
C GLU A 82 0.28 6.21 -15.03
N LEU A 83 0.74 5.21 -15.80
CA LEU A 83 1.54 4.10 -15.27
C LEU A 83 2.85 4.59 -14.65
N LEU A 84 3.38 5.73 -15.11
CA LEU A 84 4.61 6.35 -14.60
C LEU A 84 4.42 7.15 -13.30
N ARG A 85 3.18 7.27 -12.80
CA ARG A 85 2.83 8.00 -11.58
C ARG A 85 2.54 7.03 -10.44
N GLY A 86 1.34 7.07 -9.87
CA GLY A 86 0.91 6.25 -8.73
C GLY A 86 1.30 4.76 -8.83
N PRO A 87 1.09 4.06 -9.97
CA PRO A 87 1.51 2.67 -10.14
C PRO A 87 3.02 2.47 -10.05
N LEU A 88 3.83 3.31 -10.67
CA LEU A 88 5.28 3.22 -10.57
C LEU A 88 5.76 3.56 -9.15
N TYR A 89 5.22 4.61 -8.53
CA TYR A 89 5.54 4.99 -7.15
C TYR A 89 5.25 3.87 -6.16
N TYR A 90 4.11 3.19 -6.32
CA TYR A 90 3.75 2.02 -5.53
C TYR A 90 4.82 0.91 -5.61
N VAL A 91 5.27 0.59 -6.82
CA VAL A 91 6.28 -0.45 -7.03
C VAL A 91 7.64 -0.02 -6.48
N LEU A 92 8.02 1.25 -6.64
CA LEU A 92 9.26 1.79 -6.08
C LEU A 92 9.26 1.75 -4.54
N VAL A 93 8.12 2.03 -3.91
CA VAL A 93 7.98 1.89 -2.46
C VAL A 93 8.09 0.43 -2.04
N LEU A 94 7.45 -0.52 -2.77
CA LEU A 94 7.64 -1.95 -2.49
C LEU A 94 9.12 -2.33 -2.52
N ILE A 95 9.87 -1.89 -3.53
CA ILE A 95 11.32 -2.15 -3.64
C ILE A 95 12.07 -1.51 -2.46
N GLY A 96 11.85 -0.23 -2.18
CA GLY A 96 12.52 0.48 -1.10
C GLY A 96 12.28 -0.16 0.26
N VAL A 97 11.01 -0.45 0.59
CA VAL A 97 10.66 -1.12 1.85
C VAL A 97 11.26 -2.52 1.94
N THR A 98 11.27 -3.28 0.84
CA THR A 98 11.90 -4.61 0.78
C THR A 98 13.39 -4.54 1.13
N ILE A 99 14.11 -3.54 0.64
CA ILE A 99 15.56 -3.39 0.85
C ILE A 99 15.86 -2.95 2.29
N PHE A 100 15.15 -1.93 2.78
CA PHE A 100 15.47 -1.25 4.05
C PHE A 100 14.74 -1.85 5.26
N TYR A 101 13.52 -2.35 5.09
CA TYR A 101 12.67 -2.90 6.15
C TYR A 101 12.19 -4.31 5.78
N TRP A 102 13.15 -5.19 5.55
CA TRP A 102 12.93 -6.59 5.17
C TRP A 102 12.19 -7.39 6.26
N ARG A 103 11.89 -8.66 6.02
CA ARG A 103 11.02 -9.54 6.85
C ARG A 103 11.28 -9.59 8.36
N ALA A 104 12.48 -9.20 8.82
CA ALA A 104 12.79 -9.08 10.24
C ALA A 104 12.37 -7.71 10.84
N SER A 105 11.72 -6.84 10.08
CA SER A 105 11.35 -5.49 10.48
C SER A 105 9.82 -5.29 10.44
N PRO A 106 9.17 -5.03 11.60
CA PRO A 106 7.74 -4.73 11.63
C PRO A 106 7.40 -3.41 10.90
N VAL A 107 8.37 -2.48 10.78
CA VAL A 107 8.19 -1.20 10.10
C VAL A 107 7.77 -1.39 8.64
N GLY A 108 8.42 -2.33 7.93
CA GLY A 108 8.12 -2.60 6.52
C GLY A 108 6.72 -3.19 6.34
N LEU A 109 6.31 -4.08 7.26
CA LEU A 109 4.98 -4.67 7.27
C LEU A 109 3.90 -3.60 7.47
N VAL A 110 4.09 -2.68 8.42
CA VAL A 110 3.14 -1.59 8.70
C VAL A 110 3.06 -0.61 7.52
N ALA A 111 4.20 -0.17 6.99
CA ALA A 111 4.24 0.78 5.88
C ALA A 111 3.51 0.26 4.64
N LEU A 112 3.76 -1.00 4.27
CA LEU A 112 3.10 -1.63 3.12
C LEU A 112 1.63 -1.98 3.41
N SER A 113 1.28 -2.34 4.65
CA SER A 113 -0.12 -2.57 5.03
C SER A 113 -0.96 -1.30 4.93
N LEU A 114 -0.42 -0.15 5.36
CA LEU A 114 -1.11 1.14 5.28
C LEU A 114 -1.24 1.61 3.82
N MET A 115 -0.18 1.48 3.01
CA MET A 115 -0.26 1.81 1.59
C MET A 115 -1.22 0.88 0.85
N CYS A 116 -1.14 -0.45 1.01
CA CYS A 116 -1.90 -1.39 0.21
C CYS A 116 -3.32 -1.58 0.76
N GLY A 117 -3.42 -1.94 2.03
CA GLY A 117 -4.68 -2.24 2.71
C GLY A 117 -5.42 -0.97 3.10
N GLY A 118 -4.75 -0.07 3.82
CA GLY A 118 -5.34 1.20 4.28
C GLY A 118 -5.87 2.03 3.11
N ASP A 119 -5.00 2.55 2.24
CA ASP A 119 -5.40 3.47 1.16
C ASP A 119 -6.30 2.77 0.12
N GLY A 120 -6.11 1.47 -0.08
CA GLY A 120 -6.99 0.66 -0.90
C GLY A 120 -8.43 0.63 -0.36
N LEU A 121 -8.59 0.31 0.92
CA LEU A 121 -9.90 0.26 1.59
C LEU A 121 -10.52 1.65 1.74
N ALA A 122 -9.72 2.69 2.03
CA ALA A 122 -10.16 4.07 2.14
C ALA A 122 -10.89 4.53 0.87
N ASP A 123 -10.34 4.22 -0.30
CA ASP A 123 -10.94 4.59 -1.58
C ASP A 123 -12.21 3.78 -1.89
N ILE A 124 -12.21 2.46 -1.65
CA ILE A 124 -13.39 1.61 -1.90
C ILE A 124 -14.54 2.01 -0.97
N VAL A 125 -14.29 2.10 0.33
CA VAL A 125 -15.30 2.44 1.34
C VAL A 125 -15.72 3.89 1.20
N GLY A 126 -14.77 4.81 0.99
CA GLY A 126 -15.08 6.23 0.81
C GLY A 126 -15.98 6.50 -0.39
N ARG A 127 -15.82 5.76 -1.49
CA ARG A 127 -16.72 5.89 -2.66
C ARG A 127 -18.08 5.23 -2.47
N ARG A 128 -18.14 4.09 -1.78
CA ARG A 128 -19.39 3.34 -1.60
C ARG A 128 -20.27 3.87 -0.46
N LEU A 129 -19.64 4.27 0.65
CA LEU A 129 -20.32 4.63 1.90
C LEU A 129 -20.06 6.10 2.33
N GLY A 130 -19.08 6.78 1.74
CA GLY A 130 -18.68 8.13 2.14
C GLY A 130 -19.62 9.23 1.69
N LYS A 131 -20.68 9.46 2.48
CA LYS A 131 -21.63 10.56 2.28
C LYS A 131 -21.10 11.89 2.82
N THR A 132 -20.44 11.87 3.97
CA THR A 132 -19.92 13.08 4.64
C THR A 132 -18.47 13.31 4.26
N LYS A 133 -18.19 14.47 3.66
CA LYS A 133 -16.84 14.91 3.28
C LYS A 133 -16.08 15.47 4.47
N LEU A 134 -14.75 15.43 4.42
CA LEU A 134 -13.92 16.11 5.41
C LEU A 134 -13.98 17.63 5.18
N PRO A 135 -14.05 18.45 6.24
CA PRO A 135 -14.23 19.89 6.11
C PRO A 135 -13.04 20.59 5.42
N TYR A 136 -11.84 20.04 5.56
CA TYR A 136 -10.60 20.57 4.96
C TYR A 136 -10.17 19.85 3.68
N ASN A 137 -10.83 18.74 3.31
CA ASN A 137 -10.52 17.99 2.09
C ASN A 137 -11.80 17.38 1.48
N PRO A 138 -12.46 18.10 0.55
CA PRO A 138 -13.68 17.63 -0.10
C PRO A 138 -13.51 16.37 -0.96
N SER A 139 -12.26 16.03 -1.34
CA SER A 139 -11.98 14.80 -2.11
C SER A 139 -12.04 13.54 -1.26
N LYS A 140 -11.90 13.65 0.07
CA LYS A 140 -11.90 12.55 1.03
C LYS A 140 -13.18 12.55 1.89
N THR A 141 -13.43 11.46 2.59
CA THR A 141 -14.67 11.25 3.37
C THR A 141 -14.33 10.69 4.74
N TYR A 142 -15.17 10.96 5.74
CA TYR A 142 -15.02 10.36 7.07
C TYR A 142 -15.04 8.82 7.01
N ALA A 143 -15.94 8.23 6.20
CA ALA A 143 -15.99 6.78 6.02
C ALA A 143 -14.70 6.21 5.42
N GLY A 144 -14.10 6.92 4.46
CA GLY A 144 -12.80 6.56 3.88
C GLY A 144 -11.68 6.61 4.91
N SER A 145 -11.58 7.67 5.72
CA SER A 145 -10.55 7.78 6.75
C SER A 145 -10.72 6.74 7.87
N ILE A 146 -11.95 6.39 8.25
CA ILE A 146 -12.18 5.28 9.19
C ILE A 146 -11.72 3.94 8.59
N ALA A 147 -12.00 3.71 7.30
CA ALA A 147 -11.56 2.51 6.61
C ALA A 147 -10.03 2.46 6.43
N MET A 148 -9.38 3.59 6.15
CA MET A 148 -7.92 3.74 6.13
C MET A 148 -7.32 3.27 7.45
N PHE A 149 -7.80 3.83 8.55
CA PHE A 149 -7.30 3.54 9.89
C PHE A 149 -7.52 2.09 10.28
N LEU A 150 -8.78 1.61 10.24
CA LEU A 150 -9.12 0.25 10.70
C LEU A 150 -8.54 -0.82 9.77
N GLY A 151 -8.61 -0.60 8.46
CA GLY A 151 -8.09 -1.54 7.47
C GLY A 151 -6.57 -1.66 7.53
N GLY A 152 -5.88 -0.52 7.61
CA GLY A 152 -4.43 -0.47 7.77
C GLY A 152 -3.96 -1.09 9.08
N LEU A 153 -4.62 -0.76 10.20
CA LEU A 153 -4.33 -1.33 11.51
C LEU A 153 -4.53 -2.85 11.52
N ALA A 154 -5.68 -3.33 11.03
CA ALA A 154 -5.99 -4.75 11.01
C ALA A 154 -5.01 -5.55 10.15
N MET A 155 -4.68 -5.08 8.94
CA MET A 155 -3.71 -5.72 8.07
C MET A 155 -2.31 -5.72 8.68
N SER A 156 -1.89 -4.59 9.26
CA SER A 156 -0.58 -4.47 9.93
C SER A 156 -0.47 -5.47 11.08
N MET A 157 -1.46 -5.51 11.98
CA MET A 157 -1.48 -6.43 13.11
C MET A 157 -1.49 -7.90 12.65
N GLY A 158 -2.26 -8.23 11.62
CA GLY A 158 -2.31 -9.59 11.06
C GLY A 158 -0.97 -10.03 10.49
N LEU A 159 -0.30 -9.17 9.71
CA LEU A 159 1.02 -9.49 9.14
C LEU A 159 2.12 -9.52 10.19
N ILE A 160 2.10 -8.61 11.17
CA ILE A 160 3.04 -8.66 12.31
C ILE A 160 2.86 -9.98 13.08
N ALA A 161 1.62 -10.38 13.37
CA ALA A 161 1.34 -11.64 14.06
C ALA A 161 1.84 -12.84 13.27
N LEU A 162 1.65 -12.84 11.94
CA LEU A 162 2.18 -13.89 11.07
C LEU A 162 3.72 -13.94 11.09
N PHE A 163 4.40 -12.82 10.90
CA PHE A 163 5.87 -12.84 10.81
C PHE A 163 6.54 -13.12 12.16
N CYS A 164 5.88 -12.73 13.24
CA CYS A 164 6.30 -13.05 14.59
C CYS A 164 6.09 -14.54 14.93
N SER A 165 4.98 -15.15 14.49
CA SER A 165 4.77 -16.61 14.65
C SER A 165 5.73 -17.45 13.81
N LEU A 166 6.21 -16.90 12.68
CA LEU A 166 7.28 -17.48 11.87
C LEU A 166 8.69 -17.25 12.44
N GLY A 167 8.82 -16.51 13.55
CA GLY A 167 10.09 -16.32 14.25
C GLY A 167 11.02 -15.27 13.63
N TYR A 168 10.54 -14.38 12.75
CA TYR A 168 11.41 -13.36 12.14
C TYR A 168 11.83 -12.24 13.11
N PHE A 169 10.99 -11.96 14.11
CA PHE A 169 11.27 -11.03 15.19
C PHE A 169 10.39 -11.36 16.39
N ARG A 170 10.83 -10.97 17.58
CA ARG A 170 10.03 -11.16 18.80
C ARG A 170 9.04 -10.02 18.95
N CYS A 171 7.81 -10.34 19.31
CA CYS A 171 6.79 -9.33 19.50
C CYS A 171 5.78 -9.77 20.56
N SER A 172 5.28 -8.80 21.33
CA SER A 172 4.07 -8.94 22.13
C SER A 172 2.98 -8.10 21.46
N MET A 173 1.85 -8.72 21.09
CA MET A 173 0.76 -7.98 20.42
C MET A 173 0.26 -6.80 21.26
N GLY A 174 0.22 -6.97 22.59
CA GLY A 174 -0.19 -5.91 23.51
C GLY A 174 0.78 -4.73 23.54
N GLU A 175 2.08 -4.98 23.36
CA GLU A 175 3.11 -3.94 23.33
C GLU A 175 3.20 -3.23 21.97
N VAL A 176 3.01 -3.99 20.88
CA VAL A 176 3.12 -3.46 19.52
C VAL A 176 1.86 -2.69 19.10
N PHE A 177 0.69 -3.07 19.63
CA PHE A 177 -0.60 -2.49 19.23
C PHE A 177 -0.67 -0.95 19.38
N PRO A 178 -0.29 -0.33 20.51
CA PRO A 178 -0.33 1.13 20.65
C PRO A 178 0.51 1.86 19.60
N SER A 179 1.71 1.34 19.31
CA SER A 179 2.60 1.89 18.29
C SER A 179 1.99 1.78 16.90
N VAL A 180 1.45 0.62 16.52
CA VAL A 180 0.82 0.42 15.19
C VAL A 180 -0.45 1.26 15.05
N ALA A 181 -1.25 1.40 16.11
CA ALA A 181 -2.41 2.27 16.14
C ALA A 181 -2.01 3.75 15.95
N ALA A 182 -0.97 4.22 16.65
CA ALA A 182 -0.44 5.57 16.49
C ALA A 182 0.07 5.82 15.05
N ILE A 183 0.84 4.88 14.49
CA ILE A 183 1.34 4.97 13.11
C ILE A 183 0.17 5.02 12.12
N SER A 184 -0.83 4.15 12.31
CA SER A 184 -2.02 4.10 11.45
C SER A 184 -2.83 5.39 11.51
N LEU A 185 -2.94 6.00 12.69
CA LEU A 185 -3.60 7.29 12.88
C LEU A 185 -2.85 8.40 12.14
N VAL A 186 -1.52 8.49 12.32
CA VAL A 186 -0.70 9.50 11.62
C VAL A 186 -0.80 9.35 10.11
N ALA A 187 -0.68 8.13 9.59
CA ALA A 187 -0.83 7.85 8.16
C ALA A 187 -2.23 8.22 7.64
N THR A 188 -3.28 7.97 8.42
CA THR A 188 -4.66 8.37 8.09
C THR A 188 -4.82 9.88 8.05
N LEU A 189 -4.21 10.60 9.00
CA LEU A 189 -4.21 12.07 8.98
C LEU A 189 -3.46 12.61 7.76
N ILE A 190 -2.33 12.02 7.39
CA ILE A 190 -1.56 12.45 6.22
C ILE A 190 -2.34 12.18 4.92
N GLU A 191 -2.98 11.02 4.81
CA GLU A 191 -3.86 10.67 3.68
C GLU A 191 -5.08 11.62 3.58
N SER A 192 -5.56 12.13 4.72
CA SER A 192 -6.72 13.01 4.75
C SER A 192 -6.41 14.43 4.30
N LEU A 193 -5.15 14.86 4.35
CA LEU A 193 -4.72 16.21 3.95
C LEU A 193 -4.89 16.45 2.44
N PRO A 194 -5.18 17.69 2.01
CA PRO A 194 -5.31 18.05 0.60
C PRO A 194 -3.93 18.23 -0.08
N ILE A 195 -3.00 17.29 0.14
CA ILE A 195 -1.61 17.34 -0.39
C ILE A 195 -1.37 16.39 -1.56
N ASN A 196 -2.35 15.54 -1.89
CA ASN A 196 -2.25 14.51 -2.93
C ASN A 196 -1.99 15.04 -4.35
N GLN A 197 -2.20 16.34 -4.58
CA GLN A 197 -1.84 17.01 -5.84
C GLN A 197 -0.33 17.25 -5.97
N SER A 198 0.39 17.35 -4.84
CA SER A 198 1.82 17.62 -4.78
C SER A 198 2.64 16.37 -4.47
N VAL A 199 2.12 15.47 -3.61
CA VAL A 199 2.77 14.22 -3.21
C VAL A 199 1.75 13.10 -3.27
N ASP A 200 2.00 12.09 -4.10
CA ASP A 200 1.09 10.95 -4.25
C ASP A 200 0.92 10.18 -2.93
N ASP A 201 -0.30 9.73 -2.65
CA ASP A 201 -0.64 8.97 -1.44
C ASP A 201 0.21 7.69 -1.33
N ASN A 202 0.64 7.11 -2.46
CA ASN A 202 1.53 5.96 -2.51
C ASN A 202 2.97 6.27 -2.07
N LEU A 203 3.33 7.54 -1.82
CA LEU A 203 4.61 7.96 -1.26
C LEU A 203 4.45 8.51 0.16
N SER A 204 3.47 9.40 0.37
CA SER A 204 3.27 10.10 1.66
C SER A 204 2.85 9.14 2.78
N VAL A 205 1.94 8.22 2.50
CA VAL A 205 1.44 7.22 3.47
C VAL A 205 2.55 6.25 3.90
N PRO A 206 3.20 5.48 3.02
CA PRO A 206 4.24 4.57 3.44
C PRO A 206 5.48 5.30 3.98
N GLY A 207 5.81 6.50 3.48
CA GLY A 207 6.92 7.29 3.99
C GLY A 207 6.71 7.74 5.44
N SER A 208 5.52 8.27 5.75
CA SER A 208 5.17 8.64 7.12
C SER A 208 5.06 7.45 8.05
N ALA A 209 4.52 6.33 7.56
CA ALA A 209 4.46 5.08 8.31
C ALA A 209 5.86 4.53 8.60
N ALA A 210 6.79 4.59 7.65
CA ALA A 210 8.17 4.17 7.85
C ALA A 210 8.89 5.06 8.87
N LEU A 211 8.71 6.38 8.80
CA LEU A 211 9.28 7.32 9.76
C LEU A 211 8.74 7.06 11.17
N MET A 212 7.42 7.03 11.34
CA MET A 212 6.80 6.77 12.64
C MET A 212 7.12 5.35 13.14
N GLY A 213 7.18 4.37 12.25
CA GLY A 213 7.58 3.00 12.56
C GLY A 213 9.02 2.92 13.05
N TYR A 214 9.94 3.65 12.43
CA TYR A 214 11.31 3.74 12.92
C TYR A 214 11.36 4.29 14.36
N LEU A 215 10.58 5.34 14.65
CA LEU A 215 10.53 5.97 15.97
C LEU A 215 9.85 5.11 17.05
N LEU A 216 8.78 4.38 16.69
CA LEU A 216 7.91 3.69 17.65
C LEU A 216 8.10 2.17 17.69
N LEU A 217 8.70 1.59 16.66
CA LEU A 217 8.94 0.13 16.51
C LEU A 217 10.41 -0.21 16.26
N GLY A 218 11.30 0.77 16.05
CA GLY A 218 12.72 0.54 15.80
C GLY A 218 13.48 -0.15 16.96
N ALA A 219 12.86 -0.23 18.14
CA ALA A 219 13.39 -0.94 19.31
C ALA A 219 13.02 -2.43 19.35
N VAL A 220 12.28 -2.96 18.37
CA VAL A 220 11.91 -4.39 18.33
C VAL A 220 13.16 -5.23 18.05
N ALA A 221 13.57 -6.02 19.05
CA ALA A 221 14.77 -6.83 18.96
C ALA A 221 14.65 -7.91 17.86
N PRO A 222 15.66 -8.05 16.97
CA PRO A 222 15.69 -9.13 16.00
C PRO A 222 15.67 -10.48 16.73
N ALA A 223 15.01 -11.48 16.14
CA ALA A 223 15.08 -12.84 16.67
C ALA A 223 16.52 -13.34 16.50
N VAL A 224 17.07 -13.96 17.56
CA VAL A 224 18.29 -14.77 17.46
C VAL A 224 17.87 -16.03 16.70
N LEU A 225 18.07 -16.02 15.38
CA LEU A 225 17.98 -17.20 14.53
C LEU A 225 19.35 -17.87 14.45
#